data_AF-A0A9E7MAP2-F1
#
_entry.id   AF-A0A9E7MAP2-F1
#
_cell.length_a   1.000
_cell.length_b   1.000
_cell.length_c   1.000
_cell.angle_alpha   90.00
_cell.angle_beta   90.00
_cell.angle_gamma   90.00
#
_symmetry.space_group_name_H-M   'P 1'
#
loop_
_entity.id
_entity.type
_entity.pdbx_description
1 polymer ?
#
loop_
_entity_poly.entity_id
_entity_poly.type
_entity_poly.pdbx_seq_one_letter_code
_entity_poly.pdbx_strand_id
1 'polypeptide(L)'
;MSEKATKKQELIKEAYRFGYFVGYKGHTEWVSWVSKKKGEIYEKAKLFGIYNEVRTAYEKGLEDGKARRLKEIELGLSKLESEIIPESTKEAAETKEKKEIEEEYQAFAKTPKIMEPPEILKLIKSIEAPKMLSFPKMLGGEE
;
A
#
# COMPACT_ATOMS: atom_id res chain seq x y z
N MET A 1 9.94 1.63 -39.65
CA MET A 1 9.44 0.85 -38.50
C MET A 1 7.99 0.44 -38.78
N SER A 2 7.59 -0.78 -38.42
CA SER A 2 6.23 -1.28 -38.68
C SER A 2 5.19 -0.52 -37.85
N GLU A 3 4.06 -0.13 -38.45
CA GLU A 3 2.95 0.58 -37.79
C GLU A 3 2.38 -0.17 -36.56
N LYS A 4 2.52 -1.50 -36.53
CA LYS A 4 2.15 -2.30 -35.34
C LYS A 4 3.12 -2.08 -34.17
N ALA A 5 4.41 -1.85 -34.43
CA ALA A 5 5.40 -1.66 -33.38
C ALA A 5 5.21 -0.30 -32.68
N THR A 6 4.84 0.74 -33.41
CA THR A 6 4.52 2.05 -32.83
C THR A 6 3.28 2.02 -31.96
N LYS A 7 2.19 1.36 -32.41
CA LYS A 7 0.96 1.21 -31.62
C LYS A 7 1.17 0.45 -30.30
N LYS A 8 2.04 -0.58 -30.32
CA LYS A 8 2.44 -1.31 -29.09
C LYS A 8 3.15 -0.39 -28.09
N GLN A 9 4.11 0.40 -28.56
CA GLN A 9 4.84 1.35 -27.70
C GLN A 9 3.95 2.45 -27.14
N GLU A 10 3.00 2.95 -27.93
CA GLU A 10 2.02 3.94 -27.47
C GLU A 10 1.15 3.40 -26.35
N LEU A 11 0.69 2.15 -26.45
CA LEU A 11 -0.13 1.53 -25.41
C LEU A 11 0.64 1.35 -24.09
N ILE A 12 1.91 0.96 -24.17
CA ILE A 12 2.80 0.87 -22.99
C ILE A 12 2.97 2.25 -22.34
N LYS A 13 3.18 3.30 -23.14
CA LYS A 13 3.27 4.69 -22.65
C LYS A 13 1.95 5.16 -22.03
N GLU A 14 0.81 4.83 -22.64
CA GLU A 14 -0.53 5.13 -22.12
C GLU A 14 -0.71 4.50 -20.74
N ALA A 15 -0.38 3.21 -20.60
CA ALA A 15 -0.49 2.48 -19.35
C ALA A 15 0.37 3.06 -18.23
N TYR A 16 1.63 3.39 -18.53
CA TYR A 16 2.53 4.05 -17.58
C TYR A 16 1.97 5.41 -17.12
N ARG A 17 1.58 6.27 -18.07
CA ARG A 17 1.02 7.59 -17.75
C ARG A 17 -0.25 7.49 -16.92
N PHE A 18 -1.08 6.50 -17.23
CA PHE A 18 -2.32 6.28 -16.50
C PHE A 18 -2.07 5.79 -15.07
N GLY A 19 -1.17 4.82 -14.89
CA GLY A 19 -0.72 4.38 -13.56
C GLY A 19 -0.16 5.54 -12.74
N TYR A 20 0.73 6.34 -13.34
CA TYR A 20 1.29 7.53 -12.72
C TYR A 20 0.23 8.51 -12.24
N PHE A 21 -0.76 8.82 -13.10
CA PHE A 21 -1.86 9.70 -12.72
C PHE A 21 -2.63 9.17 -11.51
N VAL A 22 -3.01 7.88 -11.53
CA VAL A 22 -3.78 7.24 -10.45
C VAL A 22 -2.99 7.30 -9.13
N GLY A 23 -1.70 6.94 -9.18
CA GLY A 23 -0.82 6.93 -8.02
C GLY A 23 -0.59 8.33 -7.46
N TYR A 24 -0.34 9.30 -8.34
CA TYR A 24 -0.09 10.70 -7.98
C TYR A 24 -1.32 11.38 -7.37
N LYS A 25 -2.52 11.13 -7.93
CA LYS A 25 -3.78 11.67 -7.38
C LYS A 25 -4.26 10.93 -6.13
N GLY A 26 -3.70 9.75 -5.84
CA GLY A 26 -4.13 8.93 -4.70
C GLY A 26 -5.52 8.33 -4.89
N HIS A 27 -5.97 8.16 -6.14
CA HIS A 27 -7.23 7.47 -6.41
C HIS A 27 -7.09 5.99 -6.07
N THR A 28 -8.11 5.42 -5.43
CA THR A 28 -8.23 3.97 -5.30
C THR A 28 -8.61 3.38 -6.65
N GLU A 29 -8.03 2.24 -7.03
CA GLU A 29 -8.33 1.58 -8.30
C GLU A 29 -9.81 1.19 -8.46
N TRP A 30 -10.54 1.17 -7.34
CA TRP A 30 -11.96 0.86 -7.20
C TRP A 30 -12.90 1.98 -7.66
N VAL A 31 -12.35 3.17 -7.95
CA VAL A 31 -13.13 4.23 -8.59
C VAL A 31 -13.55 3.77 -9.98
N SER A 32 -14.86 3.71 -10.23
CA SER A 32 -15.45 3.06 -11.41
C SER A 32 -14.79 3.45 -12.75
N TRP A 33 -14.49 4.74 -12.95
CA TRP A 33 -13.86 5.21 -14.18
C TRP A 33 -12.39 4.74 -14.31
N VAL A 34 -11.67 4.57 -13.20
CA VAL A 34 -10.28 4.07 -13.18
C VAL A 34 -10.25 2.60 -13.59
N SER A 35 -11.10 1.78 -12.97
CA SER A 35 -11.27 0.37 -13.31
C SER A 35 -11.67 0.19 -14.77
N LYS A 36 -12.63 0.98 -15.27
CA LYS A 36 -13.06 0.94 -16.68
C LYS A 36 -11.90 1.26 -17.63
N LYS A 37 -11.18 2.36 -17.40
CA LYS A 37 -10.06 2.78 -18.26
C LYS A 37 -8.90 1.79 -18.20
N LYS A 38 -8.57 1.24 -17.02
CA LYS A 38 -7.56 0.18 -16.85
C LYS A 38 -7.95 -1.06 -17.66
N GLY A 39 -9.23 -1.46 -17.59
CA GLY A 39 -9.78 -2.55 -18.39
C GLY A 39 -9.60 -2.33 -19.90
N GLU A 40 -9.95 -1.15 -20.41
CA GLU A 40 -9.78 -0.80 -21.83
C GLU A 40 -8.32 -0.92 -22.31
N ILE A 41 -7.36 -0.45 -21.51
CA ILE A 41 -5.93 -0.53 -21.81
C ILE A 41 -5.49 -2.01 -21.86
N TYR A 42 -5.95 -2.81 -20.92
CA TYR A 42 -5.58 -4.23 -20.81
C TYR A 42 -6.21 -5.09 -21.91
N GLU A 43 -7.44 -4.83 -22.32
CA GLU A 43 -8.05 -5.51 -23.47
C GLU A 43 -7.29 -5.20 -24.76
N LYS A 44 -6.92 -3.94 -25.00
CA LYS A 44 -6.04 -3.59 -26.14
C LYS A 44 -4.70 -4.33 -26.07
N ALA A 45 -4.15 -4.50 -24.86
CA ALA A 45 -2.86 -5.18 -24.68
C ALA A 45 -2.94 -6.67 -25.00
N LYS A 46 -4.06 -7.32 -24.64
CA LYS A 46 -4.34 -8.72 -25.02
C LYS A 46 -4.38 -8.88 -26.55
N LEU A 47 -5.06 -7.97 -27.26
CA LEU A 47 -5.13 -8.00 -28.73
C LEU A 47 -3.76 -7.89 -29.40
N PHE A 48 -2.83 -7.16 -28.79
CA PHE A 48 -1.47 -7.00 -29.30
C PHE A 48 -0.45 -8.01 -28.76
N GLY A 49 -0.87 -8.89 -27.85
CA GLY A 49 -0.01 -9.87 -27.18
C GLY A 49 1.07 -9.25 -26.30
N ILE A 50 0.81 -8.07 -25.71
CA ILE A 50 1.76 -7.32 -24.86
C ILE A 50 1.20 -7.02 -23.46
N TYR A 51 0.35 -7.93 -22.96
CA TYR A 51 -0.36 -7.73 -21.69
C TYR A 51 0.60 -7.51 -20.51
N ASN A 52 1.66 -8.30 -20.43
CA ASN A 52 2.60 -8.24 -19.31
C ASN A 52 3.41 -6.95 -19.31
N GLU A 53 3.84 -6.47 -20.48
CA GLU A 53 4.59 -5.22 -20.63
C GLU A 53 3.72 -4.02 -20.26
N VAL A 54 2.46 -4.02 -20.71
CA VAL A 54 1.48 -2.98 -20.37
C VAL A 54 1.14 -2.99 -18.88
N ARG A 55 0.96 -4.18 -18.29
CA ARG A 55 0.72 -4.33 -16.85
C ARG A 55 1.90 -3.80 -16.04
N THR A 56 3.12 -4.21 -16.38
CA THR A 56 4.35 -3.77 -15.72
C THR A 56 4.51 -2.25 -15.82
N ALA A 57 4.23 -1.69 -17.00
CA ALA A 57 4.28 -0.24 -17.21
C ALA A 57 3.26 0.51 -16.33
N TYR A 58 2.03 -0.02 -16.22
CA TYR A 58 1.01 0.55 -15.34
C TYR A 58 1.43 0.49 -13.86
N GLU A 59 1.88 -0.66 -13.37
CA GLU A 59 2.31 -0.86 -11.98
C GLU A 59 3.49 0.05 -11.63
N LYS A 60 4.49 0.14 -12.51
CA LYS A 60 5.61 1.06 -12.35
C LYS A 60 5.15 2.52 -12.32
N GLY A 61 4.28 2.92 -13.25
CA GLY A 61 3.70 4.25 -13.24
C GLY A 61 3.01 4.55 -11.92
N LEU A 62 2.21 3.61 -11.39
CA LEU A 62 1.50 3.75 -10.12
C LEU A 62 2.44 4.01 -8.94
N GLU A 63 3.54 3.27 -8.85
CA GLU A 63 4.58 3.47 -7.84
C GLU A 63 5.27 4.83 -7.98
N ASP A 64 5.70 5.18 -9.19
CA ASP A 64 6.37 6.45 -9.48
C ASP A 64 5.48 7.65 -9.14
N GLY A 65 4.17 7.54 -9.44
CA GLY A 65 3.17 8.55 -9.09
C GLY A 65 3.00 8.71 -7.58
N LYS A 66 2.92 7.60 -6.83
CA LYS A 66 2.83 7.61 -5.36
C LYS A 66 4.09 8.21 -4.74
N ALA A 67 5.27 7.81 -5.23
CA ALA A 67 6.54 8.32 -4.76
C ALA A 67 6.68 9.83 -5.03
N ARG A 68 6.24 10.32 -6.20
CA ARG A 68 6.22 11.75 -6.50
C ARG A 68 5.32 12.51 -5.55
N ARG A 69 4.09 12.03 -5.34
CA ARG A 69 3.13 12.65 -4.41
C ARG A 69 3.72 12.75 -3.00
N LEU A 70 4.36 11.69 -2.52
CA LEU A 70 4.98 11.65 -1.20
C LEU A 70 6.09 12.71 -1.08
N LYS A 71 6.99 12.79 -2.07
CA LYS A 71 8.06 13.80 -2.10
C LYS A 71 7.53 15.23 -2.10
N GLU A 72 6.42 15.50 -2.80
CA GLU A 72 5.84 16.83 -2.82
C GLU A 72 5.15 17.20 -1.50
N ILE A 73 4.52 16.22 -0.84
CA ILE A 73 3.99 16.39 0.52
C ILE A 73 5.13 16.69 1.50
N GLU A 74 6.20 15.88 1.46
CA GLU A 74 7.40 16.07 2.28
C GLU A 74 8.02 17.46 2.07
N LEU A 75 8.25 17.87 0.82
CA LEU A 75 8.77 19.19 0.51
C LEU A 75 7.82 20.31 1.00
N GLY A 76 6.51 20.12 0.87
CA GLY A 76 5.52 21.06 1.38
C GLY A 76 5.56 21.19 2.91
N LEU A 77 5.70 20.08 3.62
CA LEU A 77 5.87 20.03 5.07
C LEU A 77 7.18 20.69 5.50
N SER A 78 8.31 20.37 4.86
CA SER A 78 9.61 20.97 5.19
C SER A 78 9.63 22.48 4.98
N LYS A 79 8.96 22.99 3.93
CA LYS A 79 8.80 24.43 3.71
C LYS A 79 8.00 25.07 4.84
N LEU A 80 6.86 24.48 5.20
CA LEU A 80 6.04 24.95 6.30
C LEU A 80 6.82 24.96 7.62
N GLU A 81 7.61 23.92 7.90
CA GLU A 81 8.51 23.88 9.07
C GLU A 81 9.60 24.96 9.02
N SER A 82 10.19 25.26 7.86
CA SER A 82 11.18 26.35 7.75
C SER A 82 10.58 27.74 7.90
N GLU A 83 9.31 27.94 7.54
CA GLU A 83 8.60 29.21 7.73
C GLU A 83 8.17 29.41 9.19
N ILE A 84 7.81 28.33 9.90
CA ILE A 84 7.36 28.37 11.29
C ILE A 84 8.54 28.33 12.27
N ILE A 85 9.61 27.59 11.94
CA ILE A 85 10.75 27.33 12.81
C ILE A 85 12.03 27.84 12.14
N PRO A 86 12.66 28.91 12.67
CA PRO A 86 13.91 29.42 12.12
C PRO A 86 15.03 28.36 12.20
N GLU A 87 15.90 28.36 11.20
CA GLU A 87 16.95 27.35 10.99
C GLU A 87 17.89 27.18 12.20
N SER A 88 18.09 28.26 12.98
CA SER A 88 18.91 28.26 14.21
C SER A 88 18.32 27.44 15.37
N THR A 89 17.02 27.18 15.36
CA THR A 89 16.36 26.31 16.36
C THR A 89 16.30 24.85 15.93
N LYS A 90 16.51 24.53 14.64
CA LYS A 90 16.39 23.16 14.09
C LYS A 90 17.53 22.25 14.53
N GLU A 91 18.78 22.70 14.44
CA GLU A 91 19.94 21.89 14.85
C GLU A 91 19.91 21.55 16.34
N ALA A 92 19.49 22.52 17.18
CA ALA A 92 19.34 22.31 18.62
C ALA A 92 18.14 21.42 18.98
N ALA A 93 17.05 21.47 18.20
CA ALA A 93 15.87 20.63 18.39
C ALA A 93 16.11 19.18 17.93
N GLU A 94 16.67 18.96 16.74
CA GLU A 94 16.99 17.61 16.24
C GLU A 94 17.96 16.86 17.15
N THR A 95 18.95 17.57 17.70
CA THR A 95 19.92 16.98 18.63
C THR A 95 19.30 16.64 19.97
N LYS A 96 18.24 17.36 20.38
CA LYS A 96 17.45 17.06 21.60
C LYS A 96 16.49 15.91 21.35
N GLU A 97 15.72 15.92 20.27
CA GLU A 97 14.80 14.85 19.90
C GLU A 97 15.52 13.50 19.73
N LYS A 98 16.67 13.47 19.04
CA LYS A 98 17.45 12.23 18.89
C LYS A 98 17.92 11.65 20.23
N LYS A 99 18.25 12.51 21.20
CA LYS A 99 18.62 12.07 22.55
C LYS A 99 17.41 11.58 23.34
N GLU A 100 16.29 12.29 23.24
CA GLU A 100 15.04 11.96 23.92
C GLU A 100 14.44 10.64 23.41
N ILE A 101 14.49 10.39 22.10
CA ILE A 101 14.07 9.12 21.47
C ILE A 101 14.96 7.95 21.93
N GLU A 102 16.28 8.14 22.02
CA GLU A 102 17.20 7.10 22.50
C GLU A 102 16.95 6.81 23.99
N GLU A 103 16.73 7.84 24.81
CA GLU A 103 16.41 7.70 26.24
C GLU A 103 15.07 6.96 26.45
N GLU A 104 14.03 7.30 25.70
CA GLU A 104 12.75 6.59 25.70
C GLU A 104 12.90 5.13 25.24
N TYR A 105 13.67 4.88 24.18
CA TYR A 105 13.92 3.54 23.68
C TYR A 105 14.65 2.68 24.72
N GLN A 106 15.65 3.24 25.41
CA GLN A 106 16.36 2.55 26.48
C GLN A 106 15.44 2.26 27.68
N ALA A 107 14.51 3.16 28.01
CA ALA A 107 13.50 2.92 29.05
C ALA A 107 12.53 1.80 28.64
N PHE A 108 12.06 1.82 27.40
CA PHE A 108 11.22 0.75 26.83
C PHE A 108 11.94 -0.60 26.81
N ALA A 109 13.20 -0.65 26.37
CA ALA A 109 13.99 -1.87 26.30
C ALA A 109 14.24 -2.50 27.68
N LYS A 110 14.35 -1.68 28.73
CA LYS A 110 14.48 -2.10 30.13
C LYS A 110 13.15 -2.50 30.76
N THR A 111 12.03 -2.17 30.13
CA THR A 111 10.70 -2.54 30.63
C THR A 111 10.57 -4.06 30.53
N PRO A 112 10.27 -4.77 31.65
CA PRO A 112 10.14 -6.21 31.61
C PRO A 112 9.06 -6.59 30.60
N LYS A 113 9.41 -7.40 29.59
CA LYS A 113 8.44 -7.93 28.64
C LYS A 113 7.38 -8.67 29.46
N ILE A 114 6.13 -8.23 29.34
CA ILE A 114 4.99 -8.89 29.97
C ILE A 114 5.02 -10.35 29.50
N MET A 115 5.45 -11.24 30.39
CA MET A 115 5.61 -12.67 30.11
C MET A 115 4.27 -13.38 30.04
N GLU A 116 3.20 -12.73 30.51
CA GLU A 116 1.84 -13.24 30.39
C GLU A 116 1.23 -12.82 29.05
N PRO A 117 0.76 -13.79 28.23
CA PRO A 117 0.04 -13.46 27.02
C PRO A 117 -1.19 -12.59 27.37
N PRO A 118 -1.43 -11.49 26.64
CA PRO A 118 -2.56 -10.60 26.92
C PRO A 118 -3.86 -11.40 26.96
N GLU A 119 -4.81 -11.03 27.84
CA GLU A 119 -6.07 -11.75 28.04
C GLU A 119 -6.86 -11.98 26.75
N ILE A 120 -6.64 -11.13 25.73
CA ILE A 120 -7.16 -11.30 24.37
C ILE A 120 -6.80 -12.68 23.78
N LEU A 121 -5.59 -13.20 24.04
CA LEU A 121 -5.18 -14.54 23.61
C LEU A 121 -5.85 -15.66 24.44
N LYS A 122 -6.28 -15.39 25.68
CA LYS A 122 -7.10 -16.32 26.47
C LYS A 122 -8.51 -16.43 25.89
N LEU A 123 -9.07 -15.33 25.37
CA LEU A 123 -10.40 -15.29 24.77
C LEU A 123 -10.51 -16.16 23.49
N ILE A 124 -9.42 -16.25 22.69
CA ILE A 124 -9.40 -17.08 21.48
C ILE A 124 -9.52 -18.57 21.82
N LYS A 125 -8.96 -19.02 22.95
CA LYS A 125 -9.11 -20.43 23.41
C LYS A 125 -10.56 -20.78 23.77
N SER A 126 -11.38 -19.80 24.13
CA SER A 126 -12.78 -20.00 24.50
C SER A 126 -13.74 -20.04 23.30
N ILE A 127 -13.25 -19.81 22.09
CA ILE A 127 -13.99 -20.07 20.85
C ILE A 127 -13.87 -21.57 20.55
N GLU A 128 -14.43 -22.42 21.41
CA GLU A 128 -14.77 -23.78 21.00
C GLU A 128 -15.87 -23.68 19.94
N ALA A 129 -15.72 -24.45 18.86
CA ALA A 129 -16.73 -24.51 17.81
C ALA A 129 -18.09 -24.81 18.43
N PRO A 130 -19.14 -24.01 18.17
CA PRO A 130 -20.44 -24.25 18.76
C PRO A 130 -20.91 -25.65 18.39
N LYS A 131 -21.34 -26.44 19.39
CA LYS A 131 -21.89 -27.80 19.20
C LYS A 131 -23.03 -27.86 18.18
N MET A 132 -23.60 -26.72 17.78
CA MET A 132 -24.59 -26.59 16.71
C MET A 132 -24.05 -26.81 15.29
N LEU A 133 -22.73 -26.88 15.08
CA LEU A 133 -22.13 -27.26 13.78
C LEU A 133 -21.85 -28.77 13.66
N SER A 134 -22.26 -29.61 14.61
CA SER A 134 -22.28 -31.04 14.38
C SER A 134 -23.40 -31.35 13.38
N PHE A 135 -23.03 -31.81 12.18
CA PHE A 135 -23.98 -32.31 11.19
C PHE A 135 -24.96 -33.29 11.86
N PRO A 136 -26.28 -33.20 11.58
CA PRO A 136 -27.22 -34.19 12.09
C PRO A 136 -26.77 -35.56 11.60
N LYS A 137 -26.63 -36.51 12.53
CA LYS A 137 -26.34 -37.91 12.25
C LYS A 137 -27.59 -38.55 11.61
N MET A 138 -27.96 -38.10 10.43
CA MET A 138 -28.93 -38.73 9.55
C MET A 138 -28.19 -39.09 8.27
N LEU A 139 -27.64 -40.31 8.27
CA LEU A 139 -27.50 -41.23 7.14
C LEU A 139 -26.55 -42.34 7.57
N GLY A 140 -27.13 -43.48 7.87
CA GLY A 140 -26.47 -44.72 8.28
C GLY A 140 -27.56 -45.70 8.67
N GLY A 141 -28.27 -46.21 7.66
CA GLY A 141 -29.13 -47.38 7.82
C GLY A 141 -28.30 -48.66 7.92
N GLU A 142 -29.04 -49.78 8.03
CA GLU A 142 -28.64 -51.16 8.34
C GLU A 142 -28.61 -51.38 9.87
N GLU A 143 -29.53 -52.12 10.50
CA GLU A 143 -30.33 -53.30 10.10
C GLU A 143 -31.83 -53.18 10.43
#